data_AF-A0A0C3QL42-F1
#
_entry.id   AF-A0A0C3QL42-F1
#
_cell.length_a   1.000
_cell.length_b   1.000
_cell.length_c   1.000
_cell.angle_alpha   90.00
_cell.angle_beta   90.00
_cell.angle_gamma   90.00
#
_symmetry.space_group_name_H-M   'P 1'
#
loop_
_entity.id
_entity.type
_entity.pdbx_description
1 polymer ?
#
loop_
_entity_poly.entity_id
_entity_poly.type
_entity_poly.pdbx_seq_one_letter_code
_entity_poly.pdbx_strand_id
1 'polypeptide(L)'
;MSALELAPNGLRKFTVKLPILPEPEECTLGVQLSGENSQFLLLKAKLREEDPYDSPLLTRLSSVVTSHPIRNPEPSGNYTFYIKTYSENEGALEALVSTGIITAESVPPVKQGFVEFPLVKVTIPLRQMAKQCGNCERWELCSDDARMKVCSKCRDESKTWYCDTDCQMKHWKEGYPPHKRVCGR
;
A
#
# COMPACT_ATOMS: atom_id res chain seq x y z
N MET A 1 -14.47 -0.76 -19.25
CA MET A 1 -13.25 -0.40 -18.50
C MET A 1 -13.50 0.93 -17.85
N SER A 2 -13.66 0.97 -16.52
CA SER A 2 -13.82 2.25 -15.81
C SER A 2 -12.54 3.06 -15.96
N ALA A 3 -12.64 4.31 -16.40
CA ALA A 3 -11.48 5.16 -16.57
C ALA A 3 -10.85 5.40 -15.19
N LEU A 4 -9.60 4.98 -15.03
CA LEU A 4 -8.88 5.20 -13.79
C LEU A 4 -8.61 6.70 -13.59
N GLU A 5 -9.03 7.24 -12.45
CA GLU A 5 -8.99 8.68 -12.16
C GLU A 5 -7.88 9.01 -11.16
N LEU A 6 -7.30 10.22 -11.27
CA LEU A 6 -6.36 10.76 -10.29
C LEU A 6 -7.08 11.76 -9.39
N ALA A 7 -6.84 11.68 -8.09
CA ALA A 7 -7.24 12.70 -7.13
C ALA A 7 -6.42 14.00 -7.31
N PRO A 8 -6.86 15.15 -6.76
CA PRO A 8 -6.13 16.42 -6.87
C PRO A 8 -4.67 16.36 -6.39
N ASN A 9 -4.40 15.56 -5.35
CA ASN A 9 -3.04 15.34 -4.85
C ASN A 9 -2.23 14.32 -5.67
N GLY A 10 -2.81 13.75 -6.72
CA GLY A 10 -2.16 12.80 -7.62
C GLY A 10 -2.19 11.35 -7.15
N LEU A 11 -2.94 11.01 -6.10
CA LEU A 11 -3.24 9.62 -5.78
C LEU A 11 -4.15 8.99 -6.81
N ARG A 12 -3.91 7.70 -7.12
CA ARG A 12 -4.84 6.93 -7.93
C ARG A 12 -6.02 6.53 -7.06
N LYS A 13 -7.23 6.85 -7.54
CA LYS A 13 -8.49 6.36 -6.98
C LYS A 13 -9.16 5.39 -7.94
N PHE A 14 -9.88 4.43 -7.38
CA PHE A 14 -10.64 3.43 -8.12
C PHE A 14 -11.77 2.89 -7.26
N THR A 15 -12.84 2.44 -7.89
CA THR A 15 -13.95 1.78 -7.19
C THR A 15 -13.72 0.28 -7.17
N VAL A 16 -13.94 -0.36 -6.03
CA VAL A 16 -13.83 -1.81 -5.87
C VAL A 16 -15.08 -2.35 -5.19
N LYS A 17 -15.58 -3.49 -5.66
CA LYS A 17 -16.64 -4.24 -4.99
C LYS A 17 -16.04 -5.52 -4.46
N LEU A 18 -15.93 -5.63 -3.14
CA LEU A 18 -15.54 -6.86 -2.47
C LEU A 18 -16.80 -7.56 -1.93
N PRO A 19 -16.83 -8.90 -1.86
CA PRO A 19 -17.94 -9.65 -1.29
C PRO A 19 -18.30 -9.26 0.15
N ILE A 20 -17.32 -8.86 0.94
CA ILE A 20 -17.50 -8.42 2.34
C ILE A 20 -18.12 -7.03 2.45
N LEU A 21 -18.07 -6.22 1.40
CA LEU A 21 -18.56 -4.86 1.42
C LEU A 21 -20.04 -4.82 0.97
N PRO A 22 -20.91 -4.08 1.69
CA PRO A 22 -22.32 -3.99 1.32
C PRO A 22 -22.50 -3.29 -0.04
N GLU A 23 -21.65 -2.30 -0.32
CA GLU A 23 -21.66 -1.51 -1.54
C GLU A 23 -20.23 -1.36 -2.09
N PRO A 24 -20.06 -1.02 -3.38
CA PRO A 24 -18.76 -0.66 -3.91
C PRO A 24 -18.16 0.53 -3.16
N GLU A 25 -16.87 0.45 -2.84
CA GLU A 25 -16.14 1.48 -2.12
C GLU A 25 -15.14 2.19 -3.04
N GLU A 26 -14.98 3.50 -2.86
CA GLU A 26 -13.90 4.25 -3.50
C GLU A 26 -12.62 4.09 -2.70
N CYS A 27 -11.57 3.62 -3.38
CA CYS A 27 -10.35 3.15 -2.76
C CYS A 27 -9.09 3.74 -3.41
N THR A 28 -7.99 3.64 -2.67
CA THR A 28 -6.62 3.84 -3.16
C THR A 28 -5.73 2.68 -2.71
N LEU A 29 -4.63 2.44 -3.43
CA LEU A 29 -3.64 1.44 -3.05
C LEU A 29 -2.61 2.08 -2.12
N GLY A 30 -2.50 1.57 -0.89
CA GLY A 30 -1.50 1.96 0.08
C GLY A 30 -0.25 1.08 0.00
N VAL A 31 0.91 1.70 0.23
CA VAL A 31 2.18 0.99 0.37
C VAL A 31 2.98 1.50 1.57
N GLN A 32 3.47 0.57 2.37
CA GLN A 32 4.43 0.80 3.44
C GLN A 32 5.71 0.04 3.11
N LEU A 33 6.84 0.73 3.06
CA LEU A 33 8.16 0.13 2.89
C LEU A 33 8.88 0.11 4.25
N SER A 34 9.32 -1.08 4.67
CA SER A 34 10.00 -1.27 5.94
C SER A 34 11.15 -2.26 5.78
N GLY A 35 12.34 -1.74 5.45
CA GLY A 35 13.52 -2.56 5.18
C GLY A 35 13.31 -3.45 3.96
N GLU A 36 13.49 -4.76 4.12
CA GLU A 36 13.29 -5.74 3.04
C GLU A 36 11.82 -6.09 2.78
N ASN A 37 10.90 -5.61 3.62
CA ASN A 37 9.48 -5.93 3.49
C ASN A 37 8.70 -4.75 2.91
N SER A 38 7.85 -5.04 1.93
CA SER A 38 6.83 -4.12 1.42
C SER A 38 5.45 -4.64 1.80
N GLN A 39 4.61 -3.79 2.38
CA GLN A 39 3.22 -4.10 2.64
C GLN A 39 2.31 -3.31 1.71
N PHE A 40 1.36 -4.01 1.10
CA PHE A 40 0.34 -3.43 0.24
C PHE A 40 -1.03 -3.59 0.91
N LEU A 41 -1.77 -2.49 0.92
CA LEU A 41 -3.05 -2.39 1.62
C LEU A 41 -4.08 -1.72 0.71
N LEU A 42 -5.34 -2.13 0.86
CA LEU A 42 -6.46 -1.46 0.25
C LEU A 42 -7.01 -0.45 1.24
N LEU A 43 -7.03 0.82 0.84
CA LEU A 43 -7.46 1.93 1.69
C LEU A 43 -8.69 2.60 1.12
N LYS A 44 -9.58 3.11 1.96
CA LYS A 44 -10.64 4.05 1.57
C LYS A 44 -10.00 5.31 0.98
N ALA A 45 -10.55 5.81 -0.12
CA ALA A 45 -10.05 7.03 -0.76
C ALA A 45 -10.32 8.29 0.09
N LYS A 46 -11.47 8.32 0.80
CA LYS A 46 -11.87 9.38 1.73
C LYS A 46 -12.46 8.75 3.00
N LEU A 47 -12.22 9.38 4.15
CA LEU A 47 -12.87 9.02 5.42
C LEU A 47 -14.17 9.79 5.60
N ARG A 48 -15.12 9.18 6.32
CA ARG A 48 -16.37 9.85 6.71
C ARG A 48 -16.08 10.92 7.76
N GLU A 49 -16.58 12.13 7.55
CA GLU A 49 -16.32 13.26 8.44
C GLU A 49 -17.01 13.11 9.79
N GLU A 50 -18.17 12.44 9.80
CA GLU A 50 -18.97 12.18 11.00
C GLU A 50 -18.42 11.06 11.92
N ASP A 51 -17.44 10.26 11.46
CA ASP A 51 -16.90 9.13 12.23
C ASP A 51 -15.41 9.33 12.54
N PRO A 52 -15.06 9.85 13.74
CA PRO A 52 -13.66 10.08 14.12
C PRO A 52 -12.87 8.78 14.33
N TYR A 53 -13.53 7.62 14.33
CA TYR A 53 -12.91 6.31 14.46
C TYR A 53 -12.83 5.57 13.12
N ASP A 54 -13.24 6.19 12.01
CA ASP A 54 -13.22 5.54 10.70
C ASP A 54 -11.79 5.21 10.28
N SER A 55 -11.51 3.92 10.11
CA SER A 55 -10.21 3.44 9.67
C SER A 55 -10.07 3.63 8.16
N PRO A 56 -8.96 4.20 7.68
CA PRO A 56 -8.70 4.26 6.25
C PRO A 56 -8.38 2.88 5.69
N LEU A 57 -7.91 1.95 6.53
CA LEU A 57 -7.62 0.59 6.11
C LEU A 57 -8.90 -0.22 5.96
N LEU A 58 -9.17 -0.70 4.74
CA LEU A 58 -10.20 -1.72 4.49
C LEU A 58 -9.64 -3.11 4.74
N THR A 59 -8.52 -3.43 4.09
CA THR A 59 -7.89 -4.75 4.24
C THR A 59 -6.42 -4.73 3.85
N ARG A 60 -5.64 -5.63 4.48
CA ARG A 60 -4.24 -5.89 4.12
C ARG A 60 -4.20 -6.93 3.00
N LEU A 61 -3.66 -6.54 1.85
CA LEU A 61 -3.58 -7.38 0.66
C LEU A 61 -2.35 -8.28 0.67
N SER A 62 -1.19 -7.76 1.08
CA SER A 62 0.07 -8.51 0.97
C SER A 62 0.28 -9.52 2.11
N SER A 63 0.91 -10.64 1.78
CA SER A 63 1.48 -11.60 2.74
C SER A 63 3.01 -11.70 2.59
N VAL A 64 3.70 -11.95 3.70
CA VAL A 64 5.13 -12.25 3.69
C VAL A 64 5.30 -13.76 3.53
N VAL A 65 5.78 -14.19 2.36
CA VAL A 65 6.04 -15.59 2.04
C VAL A 65 7.53 -15.86 2.19
N THR A 66 7.96 -16.29 3.37
CA THR A 66 9.38 -16.45 3.72
C THR A 66 10.15 -17.44 2.84
N SER A 67 9.47 -18.45 2.28
CA SER A 67 10.07 -19.41 1.35
C SER A 67 10.36 -18.83 -0.04
N HIS A 68 9.74 -17.68 -0.37
CA HIS A 68 9.86 -17.01 -1.67
C HIS A 68 9.94 -15.50 -1.44
N PRO A 69 11.06 -14.97 -0.91
CA PRO A 69 11.16 -13.54 -0.62
C PRO A 69 11.07 -12.70 -1.90
N ILE A 70 10.36 -11.58 -1.82
CA ILE A 70 10.27 -10.59 -2.91
C ILE A 70 11.09 -9.37 -2.50
N ARG A 71 11.96 -8.91 -3.40
CA ARG A 71 12.65 -7.64 -3.26
C ARG A 71 11.95 -6.58 -4.12
N ASN A 72 11.59 -5.48 -3.49
CA ASN A 72 10.91 -4.36 -4.14
C ASN A 72 11.74 -3.07 -4.07
N PRO A 73 11.71 -2.23 -5.11
CA PRO A 73 11.16 -2.54 -6.44
C PRO A 73 11.98 -3.62 -7.17
N GLU A 74 11.38 -4.31 -8.12
CA GLU A 74 12.10 -5.16 -9.07
C GLU A 74 13.06 -4.32 -9.93
N PRO A 75 14.06 -4.93 -10.60
CA PRO A 75 14.94 -4.21 -11.52
C PRO A 75 14.19 -3.47 -12.65
N SER A 76 12.99 -3.94 -12.99
CA SER A 76 12.08 -3.30 -13.96
C SER A 76 11.40 -2.03 -13.43
N GLY A 77 11.58 -1.71 -12.14
CA GLY A 77 10.93 -0.60 -11.42
C GLY A 77 9.53 -0.92 -10.93
N ASN A 78 9.00 -2.11 -11.23
CA ASN A 78 7.68 -2.54 -10.78
C ASN A 78 7.72 -3.05 -9.34
N TYR A 79 6.57 -2.98 -8.68
CA TYR A 79 6.38 -3.58 -7.38
C TYR A 79 5.57 -4.88 -7.52
N THR A 80 6.04 -5.95 -6.91
CA THR A 80 5.33 -7.24 -6.87
C THR A 80 5.07 -7.65 -5.43
N PHE A 81 3.99 -8.41 -5.20
CA PHE A 81 3.72 -8.98 -3.89
C PHE A 81 2.84 -10.23 -3.99
N TYR A 82 2.87 -11.04 -2.94
CA TYR A 82 1.95 -12.15 -2.77
C TYR A 82 0.64 -11.66 -2.17
N ILE A 83 -0.46 -11.79 -2.91
CA ILE A 83 -1.77 -11.33 -2.46
C ILE A 83 -2.48 -12.41 -1.64
N LYS A 84 -3.14 -11.99 -0.56
CA LYS A 84 -4.10 -12.79 0.19
C LYS A 84 -5.43 -12.78 -0.56
N THR A 85 -5.99 -13.97 -0.82
CA THR A 85 -7.27 -14.13 -1.53
C THR A 85 -8.31 -14.88 -0.70
N TYR A 86 -8.10 -14.95 0.61
CA TYR A 86 -8.92 -15.69 1.57
C TYR A 86 -9.46 -14.77 2.67
N SER A 87 -10.43 -15.26 3.44
CA SER A 87 -11.06 -14.54 4.54
C SER A 87 -11.61 -13.19 4.11
N GLU A 88 -11.17 -12.08 4.71
CA GLU A 88 -11.61 -10.72 4.38
C GLU A 88 -11.24 -10.28 2.95
N ASN A 89 -10.36 -11.02 2.27
CA ASN A 89 -9.89 -10.73 0.92
C ASN A 89 -10.47 -11.66 -0.16
N GLU A 90 -11.50 -12.44 0.16
CA GLU A 90 -12.19 -13.25 -0.86
C GLU A 90 -12.65 -12.35 -2.02
N GLY A 91 -12.37 -12.75 -3.26
CA GLY A 91 -12.70 -11.96 -4.46
C GLY A 91 -11.85 -10.71 -4.71
N ALA A 92 -10.89 -10.38 -3.83
CA ALA A 92 -10.07 -9.18 -3.96
C ALA A 92 -9.17 -9.20 -5.19
N LEU A 93 -8.64 -10.37 -5.57
CA LEU A 93 -7.76 -10.49 -6.74
C LEU A 93 -8.50 -10.11 -8.03
N GLU A 94 -9.65 -10.73 -8.27
CA GLU A 94 -10.47 -10.51 -9.46
C GLU A 94 -10.94 -9.04 -9.51
N ALA A 95 -11.39 -8.52 -8.36
CA ALA A 95 -11.83 -7.13 -8.26
C ALA A 95 -10.70 -6.15 -8.59
N LEU A 96 -9.49 -6.35 -8.03
CA LEU A 96 -8.34 -5.45 -8.27
C LEU A 96 -7.72 -5.62 -9.67
N VAL A 97 -7.78 -6.82 -10.26
CA VAL A 97 -7.38 -7.01 -11.67
C VAL A 97 -8.35 -6.28 -12.60
N SER A 98 -9.66 -6.32 -12.31
CA SER A 98 -10.67 -5.65 -13.12
C SER A 98 -10.53 -4.11 -13.14
N THR A 99 -9.95 -3.53 -12.10
CA THR A 99 -9.63 -2.10 -12.04
C THR A 99 -8.32 -1.77 -12.78
N GLY A 100 -7.49 -2.76 -13.06
CA GLY A 100 -6.19 -2.57 -13.70
C GLY A 100 -5.14 -1.93 -12.77
N ILE A 101 -5.33 -1.99 -11.44
CA ILE A 101 -4.36 -1.53 -10.43
C ILE A 101 -3.26 -2.57 -10.18
N ILE A 102 -3.58 -3.84 -10.41
CA ILE A 102 -2.65 -4.96 -10.38
C ILE A 102 -2.89 -5.88 -11.58
N THR A 103 -1.90 -6.70 -11.89
CA THR A 103 -2.00 -7.83 -12.82
C THR A 103 -1.56 -9.11 -12.11
N ALA A 104 -2.28 -10.21 -12.32
CA ALA A 104 -1.82 -11.52 -11.90
C ALA A 104 -0.61 -11.95 -12.75
N GLU A 105 0.44 -12.45 -12.10
CA GLU A 105 1.58 -13.03 -12.80
C GLU A 105 1.27 -14.46 -13.21
N SER A 106 1.84 -14.92 -14.32
CA SER A 106 1.58 -16.26 -14.88
C SER A 106 2.36 -17.40 -14.18
N VAL A 107 2.81 -17.17 -12.95
CA VAL A 107 3.54 -18.16 -12.15
C VAL A 107 2.58 -18.91 -11.22
N PRO A 108 2.83 -20.20 -10.91
CA PRO A 108 2.03 -20.93 -9.94
C PRO A 108 1.98 -20.22 -8.57
N PRO A 109 0.81 -20.16 -7.90
CA PRO A 109 0.71 -19.64 -6.54
C PRO A 109 1.61 -20.40 -5.57
N VAL A 110 2.17 -19.69 -4.58
CA VAL A 110 2.94 -20.34 -3.52
C VAL A 110 1.98 -20.90 -2.46
N LYS A 111 2.17 -22.15 -2.06
CA LYS A 111 1.41 -22.79 -0.98
C LYS A 111 2.09 -22.60 0.37
N GLN A 112 1.34 -22.19 1.38
CA GLN A 112 1.75 -22.32 2.78
C GLN A 112 0.59 -22.90 3.61
N GLY A 113 0.74 -24.15 4.04
CA GLY A 113 -0.38 -24.88 4.65
C GLY A 113 -1.53 -25.08 3.65
N PHE A 114 -2.73 -24.62 4.02
CA PHE A 114 -3.94 -24.76 3.22
C PHE A 114 -4.28 -23.53 2.36
N VAL A 115 -3.43 -22.50 2.38
CA VAL A 115 -3.64 -21.27 1.62
C VAL A 115 -2.67 -21.15 0.46
N GLU A 116 -3.17 -20.58 -0.64
CA GLU A 116 -2.41 -20.25 -1.83
C GLU A 116 -2.20 -18.74 -1.90
N PHE A 117 -1.00 -18.33 -2.30
CA PHE A 117 -0.61 -16.94 -2.46
C PHE A 117 -0.22 -16.68 -3.92
N PRO A 118 -1.15 -16.16 -4.74
CA PRO A 118 -0.83 -15.73 -6.09
C PRO A 118 0.17 -14.57 -6.07
N LEU A 119 1.10 -14.56 -7.02
CA LEU A 119 1.99 -13.43 -7.23
C LEU A 119 1.28 -12.39 -8.12
N VAL A 120 1.30 -11.13 -7.70
CA VAL A 120 0.74 -10.02 -8.48
C VAL A 120 1.78 -8.93 -8.67
N LYS A 121 1.62 -8.19 -9.76
CA LYS A 121 2.39 -6.99 -10.09
C LYS A 121 1.50 -5.76 -10.01
N VAL A 122 2.00 -4.71 -9.36
CA VAL A 122 1.34 -3.41 -9.32
C VAL A 122 1.60 -2.65 -10.61
N THR A 123 0.54 -2.13 -11.22
CA THR A 123 0.60 -1.44 -12.53
C THR A 123 0.76 0.06 -12.41
N ILE A 124 0.34 0.64 -11.28
CA ILE A 124 0.42 2.08 -11.04
C ILE A 124 1.78 2.46 -10.45
N PRO A 125 2.33 3.63 -10.77
CA PRO A 125 3.63 4.05 -10.25
C PRO A 125 3.55 4.36 -8.75
N LEU A 126 4.66 4.20 -8.04
CA LEU A 126 4.76 4.46 -6.59
C LEU A 126 4.23 5.83 -6.18
N ARG A 127 4.47 6.86 -7.00
CA ARG A 127 3.98 8.23 -6.75
C ARG A 127 2.46 8.36 -6.74
N GLN A 128 1.72 7.39 -7.27
CA GLN A 128 0.24 7.39 -7.28
C GLN A 128 -0.37 6.52 -6.18
N MET A 129 0.45 5.79 -5.42
CA MET A 129 0.00 5.02 -4.26
C MET A 129 0.00 5.89 -3.00
N ALA A 130 -0.87 5.61 -2.05
CA ALA A 130 -0.86 6.23 -0.73
C ALA A 130 0.34 5.74 0.10
N LYS A 131 0.86 6.62 0.97
CA LYS A 131 1.97 6.33 1.88
C LYS A 131 1.53 6.44 3.32
N GLN A 132 2.23 5.71 4.19
CA GLN A 132 2.07 5.85 5.63
C GLN A 132 3.15 6.77 6.18
N CYS A 133 2.77 7.68 7.07
CA CYS A 133 3.74 8.48 7.79
C CYS A 133 4.54 7.59 8.74
N GLY A 134 5.88 7.67 8.65
CA GLY A 134 6.77 6.92 9.54
C GLY A 134 6.76 7.38 11.00
N ASN A 135 6.06 8.48 11.33
CA ASN A 135 5.98 9.00 12.70
C ASN A 135 4.61 8.76 13.35
N CYS A 136 3.56 9.33 12.76
CA CYS A 136 2.22 9.29 13.32
C CYS A 136 1.36 8.15 12.74
N GLU A 137 1.93 7.34 11.85
CA GLU A 137 1.27 6.17 11.24
C GLU A 137 0.00 6.47 10.43
N ARG A 138 -0.35 7.74 10.25
CA ARG A 138 -1.44 8.19 9.37
C ARG A 138 -1.14 7.82 7.92
N TRP A 139 -2.16 7.35 7.21
CA TRP A 139 -2.13 7.14 5.76
C TRP A 139 -2.49 8.41 4.98
N GLU A 140 -1.87 8.59 3.81
CA GLU A 140 -2.33 9.55 2.80
C GLU A 140 -3.72 9.14 2.29
N LEU A 141 -4.60 10.13 2.11
CA LEU A 141 -5.92 9.97 1.53
C LEU A 141 -6.06 10.78 0.24
N CYS A 142 -6.97 10.39 -0.64
CA CYS A 142 -7.27 11.13 -1.86
C CYS A 142 -7.85 12.53 -1.57
N SER A 143 -8.40 12.73 -0.36
CA SER A 143 -8.90 14.01 0.14
C SER A 143 -7.84 14.93 0.73
N ASP A 144 -6.58 14.48 0.86
CA ASP A 144 -5.51 15.33 1.40
C ASP A 144 -5.07 16.39 0.39
N ASP A 145 -4.82 17.62 0.83
CA ASP A 145 -4.40 18.73 -0.04
C ASP A 145 -3.01 18.53 -0.67
N ALA A 146 -2.14 17.78 0.00
CA ALA A 146 -0.75 17.62 -0.39
C ALA A 146 -0.24 16.21 -0.14
N ARG A 147 0.86 15.88 -0.84
CA ARG A 147 1.57 14.61 -0.70
C ARG A 147 2.60 14.65 0.42
N MET A 148 2.79 13.51 1.07
CA MET A 148 3.83 13.29 2.06
C MET A 148 5.22 13.49 1.47
N LYS A 149 6.12 14.05 2.29
CA LYS A 149 7.52 14.27 1.94
C LYS A 149 8.32 13.00 2.22
N VAL A 150 9.24 12.69 1.31
CA VAL A 150 10.13 11.53 1.43
C VAL A 150 11.45 11.91 2.13
N CYS A 151 12.01 11.01 2.93
CA CYS A 151 13.38 11.14 3.39
C CYS A 151 14.35 11.08 2.21
N SER A 152 15.14 12.13 1.98
CA SER A 152 16.10 12.21 0.88
C SER A 152 17.31 11.27 1.03
N LYS A 153 17.52 10.68 2.21
CA LYS A 153 18.66 9.81 2.51
C LYS A 153 18.33 8.32 2.48
N CYS A 154 17.05 7.95 2.40
CA CYS A 154 16.66 6.55 2.31
C CYS A 154 16.96 5.97 0.93
N ARG A 155 17.26 4.67 0.89
CA ARG A 155 17.29 3.90 -0.35
C ARG A 155 15.87 3.65 -0.84
N ASP A 156 15.73 3.26 -2.11
CA ASP A 156 14.42 3.07 -2.73
C ASP A 156 13.59 1.97 -2.05
N GLU A 157 14.22 0.88 -1.61
CA GLU A 157 13.58 -0.21 -0.87
C GLU A 157 13.17 0.17 0.56
N SER A 158 13.80 1.18 1.16
CA SER A 158 13.60 1.58 2.57
C SER A 158 13.11 3.04 2.72
N LYS A 159 12.42 3.56 1.70
CA LYS A 159 11.86 4.93 1.75
C LYS A 159 10.87 5.09 2.89
N THR A 160 11.06 6.16 3.65
CA THR A 160 10.14 6.60 4.70
C THR A 160 9.53 7.92 4.30
N TRP A 161 8.22 8.06 4.51
CA TRP A 161 7.44 9.26 4.19
C TRP A 161 6.90 9.91 5.44
N TYR A 162 6.64 11.22 5.35
CA TYR A 162 6.19 12.03 6.47
C TYR A 162 5.12 13.02 6.03
N CYS A 163 4.11 13.24 6.87
CA CYS A 163 3.13 14.31 6.69
C CYS A 163 3.85 15.66 6.48
N ASP A 164 4.84 15.94 7.33
CA ASP A 164 5.56 17.20 7.39
C ASP A 164 6.96 17.01 8.01
N THR A 165 7.68 18.13 8.09
CA THR A 165 9.03 18.19 8.68
C THR A 165 9.01 17.85 10.18
N ASP A 166 7.93 18.17 10.90
CA ASP A 166 7.86 17.93 12.34
C ASP A 166 7.76 16.43 12.64
N CYS A 167 6.94 15.70 11.89
CA CYS A 167 6.88 14.24 11.92
C CYS A 167 8.23 13.63 11.57
N GLN A 168 8.93 14.14 10.55
CA GLN A 168 10.26 13.66 10.21
C GLN A 168 11.26 13.86 11.37
N MET A 169 11.25 15.03 12.00
CA MET A 169 12.14 15.37 13.10
C MET A 169 11.85 14.56 14.37
N LYS A 170 10.58 14.29 14.67
CA LYS A 170 10.18 13.41 15.77
C LYS A 170 10.62 11.97 15.51
N HIS A 171 10.31 11.41 14.34
CA HIS A 171 10.73 10.04 13.99
C HIS A 171 12.25 9.89 13.98
N TRP A 172 12.99 10.94 13.58
CA TRP A 172 14.45 10.98 13.63
C TRP A 172 15.03 10.78 15.03
N LYS A 173 14.36 11.33 16.06
CA LYS A 173 14.82 11.33 17.45
C LYS A 173 14.22 10.20 18.28
N GLU A 174 12.91 9.96 18.12
CA GLU A 174 12.04 9.26 19.07
C GLU A 174 11.38 8.00 18.49
N GLY A 175 11.55 7.72 17.19
CA GLY A 175 11.02 6.50 16.58
C GLY A 175 11.49 5.21 17.26
N TYR A 176 10.83 4.09 16.97
CA TYR A 176 11.22 2.78 17.50
C TYR A 176 11.50 1.76 16.38
N PRO A 177 12.77 1.59 15.95
CA PRO A 177 13.95 2.36 16.35
C PRO A 177 13.96 3.78 15.76
N PRO A 178 14.75 4.74 16.32
CA PRO A 178 14.82 6.09 15.78
C PRO A 178 15.30 6.06 14.33
N HIS A 179 14.68 6.85 13.44
CA HIS A 179 14.96 6.78 12.00
C HIS A 179 16.44 6.96 11.69
N LYS A 180 17.16 7.80 12.43
CA LYS A 180 18.60 8.02 12.26
C LYS A 180 19.46 6.74 12.37
N ARG A 181 18.96 5.69 13.04
CA ARG A 181 19.66 4.42 13.19
C ARG A 181 19.45 3.47 12.01
N VAL A 182 18.36 3.65 11.28
CA VAL A 182 17.95 2.78 10.15
C VAL A 182 17.99 3.49 8.80
N CYS A 183 18.13 4.82 8.79
CA CYS A 183 18.19 5.64 7.59
C CYS A 183 19.36 5.21 6.68
N GLY A 184 19.06 4.97 5.40
CA GLY A 184 20.04 4.62 4.37
C GLY A 184 20.61 3.20 4.48
N ARG A 185 20.09 2.40 5.42
CA ARG A 185 20.35 0.96 5.50
C ARG A 185 19.44 0.20 4.56
#